data_AF-A0A7S0D1E9-F1
#
_entry.id   AF-A0A7S0D1E9-F1
#
_cell.length_a   1.000
_cell.length_b   1.000
_cell.length_c   1.000
_cell.angle_alpha   90.00
_cell.angle_beta   90.00
_cell.angle_gamma   90.00
#
_symmetry.space_group_name_H-M   'P 1'
#
loop_
_entity.id
_entity.type
_entity.pdbx_description
1 polymer ?
#
loop_
_entity_poly.entity_id
_entity_poly.type
_entity_poly.pdbx_seq_one_letter_code
_entity_poly.pdbx_strand_id
1 'polypeptide(L)'
;TLFRAMADGSLFEQGFPKHISTLHMEEIETSPDNGTIIETVLNSHELLYTLRKCKKHLDAALAKDSGNEALQANLAKIVQELTMLKSDTAEDRISRMLKPLGFDKKAQQKNVNDLSGGLRMRVALVCAFFQE
;
A
#
# COMPACT_ATOMS: atom_id res chain seq x y z
N THR A 1 -17.79 -9.76 13.72
CA THR A 1 -18.84 -8.71 13.67
C THR A 1 -19.64 -8.89 12.40
N LEU A 2 -20.84 -8.28 12.30
CA LEU A 2 -21.66 -8.36 11.08
C LEU A 2 -20.88 -7.93 9.82
N PHE A 3 -20.14 -6.81 9.91
CA PHE A 3 -19.37 -6.29 8.78
C PHE A 3 -18.25 -7.23 8.31
N ARG A 4 -17.61 -7.97 9.23
CA ARG A 4 -16.64 -8.99 8.86
C ARG A 4 -17.30 -10.14 8.10
N ALA A 5 -18.47 -10.60 8.56
CA ALA A 5 -19.25 -11.65 7.91
C ALA A 5 -19.78 -11.25 6.51
N MET A 6 -19.96 -9.94 6.27
CA MET A 6 -20.26 -9.41 4.94
C MET A 6 -19.04 -9.44 4.02
N ALA A 7 -17.86 -9.07 4.53
CA ALA A 7 -16.62 -9.02 3.76
C ALA A 7 -16.04 -10.41 3.44
N ASP A 8 -16.18 -11.37 4.35
CA ASP A 8 -15.69 -12.74 4.16
C ASP A 8 -16.65 -13.65 3.36
N GLY A 9 -17.83 -13.13 2.99
CA GLY A 9 -18.84 -13.85 2.20
C GLY A 9 -19.67 -14.86 2.98
N SER A 10 -19.53 -14.94 4.32
CA SER A 10 -20.30 -15.88 5.16
C SER A 10 -21.81 -15.64 5.11
N LEU A 11 -22.24 -14.44 4.68
CA LEU A 11 -23.64 -14.04 4.56
C LEU A 11 -24.27 -14.33 3.18
N PHE A 12 -23.52 -14.88 2.22
CA PHE A 12 -24.02 -15.09 0.87
C PHE A 12 -25.17 -16.10 0.78
N GLU A 13 -25.16 -17.14 1.62
CA GLU A 13 -26.24 -18.13 1.68
C GLU A 13 -27.48 -17.62 2.42
N GLN A 14 -27.36 -16.50 3.13
CA GLN A 14 -28.42 -15.78 3.82
C GLN A 14 -29.00 -14.63 2.97
N GLY A 15 -28.67 -14.58 1.67
CA GLY A 15 -29.23 -13.63 0.71
C GLY A 15 -28.40 -12.36 0.49
N PHE A 16 -27.18 -12.27 1.03
CA PHE A 16 -26.29 -11.14 0.70
C PHE A 16 -25.81 -11.21 -0.75
N PRO A 17 -25.79 -10.09 -1.52
CA PRO A 17 -25.45 -10.11 -2.93
C PRO A 17 -24.02 -10.61 -3.22
N LYS A 18 -23.91 -11.69 -4.02
CA LYS A 18 -22.63 -12.29 -4.43
C LYS A 18 -21.82 -11.44 -5.43
N HIS A 19 -22.44 -10.45 -6.05
CA HIS A 19 -21.82 -9.61 -7.09
C HIS A 19 -21.28 -8.27 -6.54
N ILE A 20 -21.32 -8.06 -5.22
CA ILE A 20 -20.79 -6.86 -4.56
C ILE A 20 -19.52 -7.23 -3.81
N SER A 21 -18.38 -6.66 -4.21
CA SER A 21 -17.15 -6.73 -3.43
C SER A 21 -17.31 -5.90 -2.17
N THR A 22 -17.14 -6.53 -1.00
CA THR A 22 -17.23 -5.88 0.30
C THR A 22 -15.88 -5.94 0.99
N LEU A 23 -15.34 -4.77 1.36
CA LEU A 23 -14.09 -4.65 2.08
C LEU A 23 -14.39 -4.14 3.50
N HIS A 24 -13.90 -4.85 4.51
CA HIS A 24 -13.98 -4.41 5.89
C HIS A 24 -12.70 -3.65 6.24
N MET A 25 -12.84 -2.36 6.59
CA MET A 25 -11.73 -1.45 6.77
C MET A 25 -11.82 -0.71 8.09
N GLU A 26 -10.66 -0.30 8.60
CA GLU A 26 -10.53 0.51 9.79
C GLU A 26 -9.90 1.86 9.45
N GLU A 27 -10.16 2.86 10.29
CA GLU A 27 -9.53 4.17 10.15
C GLU A 27 -8.02 4.04 10.40
N ILE A 28 -7.21 4.74 9.62
CA ILE A 28 -5.76 4.80 9.88
C ILE A 28 -5.53 5.48 11.23
N GLU A 29 -4.91 4.75 12.16
CA GLU A 29 -4.53 5.26 13.46
C GLU A 29 -3.41 6.29 13.35
N THR A 30 -3.40 7.24 14.28
CA THR A 30 -2.33 8.25 14.38
C THR A 30 -1.13 7.62 15.07
N SER A 31 0.03 7.59 14.41
CA SER A 31 1.26 7.01 14.94
C SER A 31 2.46 7.91 14.60
N PRO A 32 3.53 7.93 15.41
CA PRO A 32 4.72 8.74 15.12
C PRO A 32 5.46 8.27 13.85
N ASP A 33 5.24 7.02 13.43
CA ASP A 33 5.85 6.42 12.24
C ASP A 33 5.06 6.70 10.95
N ASN A 34 3.90 7.34 11.06
CA ASN A 34 3.11 7.71 9.88
C ASN A 34 3.86 8.74 9.04
N GLY A 35 4.00 8.44 7.75
CA GLY A 35 4.62 9.31 6.77
C GLY A 35 3.60 10.18 6.02
N THR A 36 3.95 10.50 4.78
CA THR A 36 3.04 11.22 3.87
C THR A 36 1.86 10.33 3.44
N ILE A 37 0.77 10.92 2.96
CA ILE A 37 -0.38 10.15 2.44
C ILE A 37 0.06 9.14 1.38
N ILE A 38 0.87 9.56 0.41
CA ILE A 38 1.36 8.66 -0.65
C ILE A 38 2.18 7.52 -0.05
N GLU A 39 3.08 7.82 0.87
CA GLU A 39 3.94 6.81 1.49
C GLU A 39 3.13 5.82 2.33
N THR A 40 2.09 6.26 3.03
CA THR A 40 1.16 5.39 3.76
C THR A 40 0.43 4.43 2.83
N VAL A 41 -0.10 4.92 1.69
CA VAL A 41 -0.75 4.04 0.70
C VAL A 41 0.26 3.10 0.04
N LEU A 42 1.46 3.57 -0.25
CA LEU A 42 2.50 2.73 -0.83
C LEU A 42 2.91 1.60 0.13
N ASN A 43 3.00 1.91 1.42
CA ASN A 43 3.38 0.97 2.47
C ASN A 43 2.25 -0.01 2.84
N SER A 44 0.98 0.29 2.50
CA SER A 44 -0.12 -0.64 2.74
C SER A 44 -0.09 -1.86 1.83
N HIS A 45 0.65 -1.82 0.72
CA HIS A 45 0.85 -2.99 -0.15
C HIS A 45 2.01 -3.84 0.36
N GLU A 46 1.70 -4.93 1.07
CA GLU A 46 2.66 -5.75 1.82
C GLU A 46 3.85 -6.27 0.97
N LEU A 47 3.57 -6.86 -0.19
CA LEU A 47 4.61 -7.40 -1.08
C LEU A 47 5.52 -6.29 -1.62
N LEU A 48 4.93 -5.21 -2.14
CA LEU A 48 5.67 -4.06 -2.67
C LEU A 48 6.55 -3.40 -1.59
N TYR A 49 5.99 -3.23 -0.39
CA TYR A 49 6.70 -2.72 0.78
C TYR A 49 7.91 -3.60 1.13
N THR A 50 7.70 -4.91 1.24
CA THR A 50 8.73 -5.88 1.58
C THR A 50 9.84 -5.88 0.54
N LEU A 51 9.51 -5.95 -0.75
CA LEU A 51 10.49 -5.94 -1.83
C LEU A 51 11.31 -4.64 -1.87
N ARG A 52 10.68 -3.47 -1.65
CA ARG A 52 11.39 -2.18 -1.58
C ARG A 52 12.35 -2.13 -0.38
N LYS A 53 11.96 -2.67 0.77
CA LYS A 53 12.84 -2.80 1.94
C LYS A 53 14.00 -3.75 1.67
N CYS A 54 13.72 -4.97 1.18
CA CYS A 54 14.73 -5.96 0.85
C CYS A 54 15.73 -5.42 -0.17
N LYS A 55 15.26 -4.69 -1.20
CA LYS A 55 16.13 -4.00 -2.16
C LYS A 55 17.10 -3.05 -1.46
N LYS A 56 16.61 -2.15 -0.60
CA LYS A 56 17.46 -1.22 0.16
C LYS A 56 18.51 -1.95 1.01
N HIS A 57 18.13 -3.05 1.65
CA HIS A 57 19.06 -3.86 2.46
C HIS A 57 20.13 -4.55 1.60
N LEU A 58 19.76 -5.10 0.43
CA LEU A 58 20.70 -5.72 -0.49
C LEU A 58 21.65 -4.70 -1.13
N ASP A 59 21.15 -3.53 -1.52
CA ASP A 59 21.97 -2.44 -2.06
C ASP A 59 23.03 -2.00 -1.02
N ALA A 60 22.64 -1.88 0.25
CA ALA A 60 23.56 -1.56 1.34
C ALA A 60 24.57 -2.68 1.65
N ALA A 61 24.19 -3.95 1.45
CA ALA A 61 25.09 -5.08 1.61
C ALA A 61 26.12 -5.17 0.46
N LEU A 62 25.68 -4.98 -0.79
CA LEU A 62 26.55 -4.95 -1.97
C LEU A 62 27.52 -3.77 -1.98
N ALA A 63 27.15 -2.66 -1.36
CA ALA A 63 28.07 -1.55 -1.14
C ALA A 63 29.25 -1.92 -0.22
N LYS A 64 29.10 -2.93 0.64
CA LYS A 64 30.17 -3.43 1.53
C LYS A 64 30.93 -4.61 0.91
N ASP A 65 30.23 -5.47 0.18
CA ASP A 65 30.78 -6.67 -0.45
C ASP A 65 30.28 -6.76 -1.89
N SER A 66 30.96 -6.02 -2.77
CA SER A 66 30.56 -5.85 -4.17
C SER A 66 30.80 -7.09 -5.02
N GLY A 67 31.62 -8.04 -4.54
CA GLY A 67 31.98 -9.28 -5.24
C GLY A 67 31.00 -10.44 -4.97
N ASN A 68 29.98 -10.23 -4.16
CA ASN A 68 29.08 -11.30 -3.75
C ASN A 68 28.03 -11.61 -4.83
N GLU A 69 28.30 -12.60 -5.66
CA GLU A 69 27.42 -13.03 -6.76
C GLU A 69 26.03 -13.45 -6.27
N ALA A 70 25.91 -14.04 -5.08
CA ALA A 70 24.61 -14.45 -4.53
C ALA A 70 23.73 -13.24 -4.18
N LEU A 71 24.32 -12.18 -3.61
CA LEU A 71 23.59 -10.93 -3.33
C LEU A 71 23.17 -10.23 -4.61
N GLN A 72 24.03 -10.21 -5.64
CA GLN A 72 23.68 -9.65 -6.95
C GLN A 72 22.53 -10.43 -7.62
N ALA A 73 22.57 -11.77 -7.58
CA ALA A 73 21.50 -12.61 -8.11
C ALA A 73 20.17 -12.39 -7.38
N ASN A 74 20.19 -12.24 -6.06
CA ASN A 74 18.98 -11.93 -5.28
C ASN A 74 18.44 -10.53 -5.60
N LEU A 75 19.32 -9.53 -5.74
CA LEU A 75 18.92 -8.17 -6.13
C LEU A 75 18.25 -8.18 -7.51
N ALA A 76 18.81 -8.90 -8.48
CA ALA A 76 18.23 -9.03 -9.82
C ALA A 76 16.81 -9.61 -9.78
N LYS A 77 16.56 -10.65 -8.98
CA LYS A 77 15.22 -11.21 -8.76
C LYS A 77 14.26 -10.18 -8.17
N ILE A 78 14.67 -9.47 -7.11
CA ILE A 78 13.83 -8.44 -6.49
C ILE A 78 13.51 -7.31 -7.46
N VAL A 79 14.48 -6.86 -8.25
CA VAL A 79 14.26 -5.83 -9.28
C VAL A 79 13.25 -6.31 -10.32
N GLN A 80 13.35 -7.57 -10.77
CA GLN A 80 12.40 -8.17 -11.69
C GLN A 80 10.97 -8.18 -11.11
N GLU A 81 10.80 -8.63 -9.87
CA GLU A 81 9.51 -8.61 -9.17
C GLU A 81 8.95 -7.20 -9.01
N LEU A 82 9.79 -6.22 -8.64
CA LEU A 82 9.40 -4.81 -8.53
C LEU A 82 8.94 -4.23 -9.88
N THR A 83 9.55 -4.65 -10.98
CA THR A 83 9.11 -4.29 -12.34
C THR A 83 7.77 -4.92 -12.68
N MET A 84 7.54 -6.20 -12.33
CA MET A 84 6.24 -6.84 -12.54
C MET A 84 5.12 -6.13 -11.76
N LEU A 85 5.41 -5.68 -10.54
CA LEU A 85 4.48 -4.91 -9.71
C LEU A 85 4.35 -3.43 -10.12
N LYS A 86 5.08 -2.99 -11.17
CA LYS A 86 5.07 -1.60 -11.65
C LYS A 86 5.39 -0.59 -10.54
N SER A 87 6.39 -0.92 -9.71
CA SER A 87 6.83 -0.15 -8.55
C SER A 87 7.26 1.28 -8.88
N ASP A 88 7.74 1.49 -10.11
CA ASP A 88 8.14 2.78 -10.68
C ASP A 88 6.96 3.73 -10.90
N THR A 89 5.81 3.20 -11.33
CA THR A 89 4.58 4.00 -11.57
C THR A 89 3.62 4.02 -10.39
N ALA A 90 4.00 3.42 -9.25
CA ALA A 90 3.14 3.28 -8.08
C ALA A 90 2.65 4.62 -7.54
N GLU A 91 3.54 5.61 -7.38
CA GLU A 91 3.19 6.94 -6.86
C GLU A 91 2.19 7.68 -7.78
N ASP A 92 2.38 7.58 -9.10
CA ASP A 92 1.47 8.16 -10.07
C ASP A 92 0.09 7.49 -10.04
N ARG A 93 0.04 6.16 -9.86
CA ARG A 93 -1.22 5.42 -9.69
C ARG A 93 -1.95 5.87 -8.42
N ILE A 94 -1.24 5.96 -7.30
CA ILE A 94 -1.77 6.43 -6.02
C ILE A 94 -2.30 7.86 -6.16
N SER A 95 -1.54 8.76 -6.78
CA SER A 95 -1.96 10.14 -7.01
C SER A 95 -3.24 10.23 -7.85
N ARG A 96 -3.40 9.37 -8.87
CA ARG A 96 -4.63 9.26 -9.67
C ARG A 96 -5.82 8.75 -8.86
N MET A 97 -5.62 7.82 -7.92
CA MET A 97 -6.67 7.30 -7.03
C MET A 97 -7.10 8.33 -5.96
N LEU A 98 -6.16 9.15 -5.49
CA LEU A 98 -6.41 10.17 -4.46
C LEU A 98 -7.14 11.42 -4.99
N LYS A 99 -6.95 11.76 -6.28
CA LYS A 99 -7.53 12.96 -6.89
C LYS A 99 -9.08 13.01 -6.84
N PRO A 100 -9.82 11.94 -7.18
CA PRO A 100 -11.29 11.93 -7.06
C PRO A 100 -11.81 12.08 -5.62
N LEU A 101 -10.98 11.74 -4.62
CA LEU A 101 -11.34 11.85 -3.21
C LEU A 101 -11.08 13.23 -2.61
N GLY A 102 -10.57 14.16 -3.42
CA GLY A 102 -10.34 15.56 -3.04
C GLY A 102 -8.91 15.86 -2.56
N PHE A 103 -7.96 14.94 -2.74
CA PHE A 103 -6.55 15.18 -2.37
C PHE A 103 -5.78 15.73 -3.58
N ASP A 104 -5.45 17.02 -3.53
CA ASP A 104 -4.56 17.66 -4.50
C ASP A 104 -3.08 17.26 -4.27
N LYS A 105 -2.19 17.61 -5.21
CA LYS A 105 -0.76 17.26 -5.10
C LYS A 105 -0.11 17.76 -3.81
N LYS A 106 -0.55 18.90 -3.28
CA LYS A 106 -0.01 19.47 -2.04
C LYS A 106 -0.50 18.71 -0.82
N ALA A 107 -1.77 18.34 -0.78
CA ALA A 107 -2.37 17.56 0.30
C ALA A 107 -1.80 16.15 0.34
N GLN A 108 -1.52 15.53 -0.80
CA GLN A 108 -0.91 14.20 -0.91
C GLN A 108 0.46 14.09 -0.22
N GLN A 109 1.17 15.22 -0.06
CA GLN A 109 2.47 15.29 0.62
C GLN A 109 2.37 15.60 2.13
N LYS A 110 1.16 15.84 2.65
CA LYS A 110 0.96 16.06 4.09
C LYS A 110 1.11 14.76 4.86
N ASN A 111 1.46 14.89 6.14
CA ASN A 111 1.46 13.76 7.06
C ASN A 111 0.01 13.29 7.31
N VAL A 112 -0.21 11.98 7.39
CA VAL A 112 -1.53 11.41 7.66
C VAL A 112 -2.07 11.82 9.04
N ASN A 113 -1.19 12.08 10.01
CA ASN A 113 -1.56 12.54 11.35
C ASN A 113 -2.23 13.92 11.36
N ASP A 114 -1.94 14.76 10.36
CA ASP A 114 -2.52 16.10 10.23
C ASP A 114 -3.95 16.08 9.67
N LEU A 115 -4.44 14.90 9.27
CA LEU A 115 -5.76 14.72 8.69
C LEU A 115 -6.81 14.46 9.77
N SER A 116 -8.02 15.00 9.55
CA SER A 116 -9.21 14.58 10.31
C SER A 116 -9.52 13.09 10.11
N GLY A 117 -10.22 12.45 11.05
CA GLY A 117 -10.55 11.03 10.94
C GLY A 117 -11.33 10.66 9.68
N GLY A 118 -12.26 11.51 9.23
CA GLY A 118 -12.96 11.30 7.96
C GLY A 118 -12.05 11.33 6.72
N LEU A 119 -11.00 12.16 6.74
CA LEU A 119 -9.98 12.17 5.69
C LEU A 119 -9.06 10.94 5.79
N ARG A 120 -8.72 10.49 7.00
CA ARG A 120 -7.95 9.24 7.20
C ARG A 120 -8.70 8.01 6.71
N MET A 121 -10.02 7.95 6.92
CA MET A 121 -10.86 6.88 6.37
C MET A 121 -10.87 6.88 4.83
N ARG A 122 -10.83 8.06 4.18
CA ARG A 122 -10.70 8.14 2.73
C ARG A 122 -9.34 7.66 2.24
N VAL A 123 -8.26 7.93 2.99
CA VAL A 123 -6.94 7.37 2.68
C VAL A 123 -6.95 5.85 2.86
N ALA A 124 -7.59 5.34 3.92
CA ALA A 124 -7.77 3.90 4.15
C ALA A 124 -8.45 3.23 2.94
N LEU A 125 -9.51 3.85 2.39
CA LEU A 125 -10.17 3.36 1.18
C LEU A 125 -9.23 3.22 -0.02
N VAL A 126 -8.31 4.17 -0.21
CA VAL A 126 -7.28 4.06 -1.27
C VAL A 126 -6.30 2.94 -0.98
N CYS A 127 -5.91 2.74 0.28
CA CYS A 127 -5.06 1.62 0.68
C CYS A 127 -5.69 0.28 0.28
N ALA A 128 -7.01 0.11 0.46
CA ALA A 128 -7.73 -1.08 -0.01
C ALA A 128 -7.65 -1.25 -1.52
N PHE A 129 -8.02 -0.22 -2.28
CA PHE A 129 -8.04 -0.31 -3.74
C PHE A 129 -6.66 -0.46 -4.37
N PHE A 130 -5.60 -0.06 -3.66
CA PHE A 130 -4.23 -0.25 -4.12
C PHE A 130 -3.69 -1.67 -3.86
N GLN A 131 -4.32 -2.43 -2.95
CA GLN A 131 -4.00 -3.83 -2.69
C GLN A 131 -4.61 -4.81 -3.71
N GLU A 132 -5.69 -4.40 -4.40
CA GLU A 132 -6.27 -5.13 -5.54
C GLU A 132 -5.43 -4.94 -6.83
#